data_AF-A0AAW2XD74-F1
#
_entry.id   AF-A0AAW2XD74-F1
#
_cell.length_a   1.000
_cell.length_b   1.000
_cell.length_c   1.000
_cell.angle_alpha   90.00
_cell.angle_beta   90.00
_cell.angle_gamma   90.00
#
_symmetry.space_group_name_H-M   'P 1'
#
loop_
_entity.id
_entity.type
_entity.pdbx_description
1 polymer ?
#
loop_
_entity_poly.entity_id
_entity_poly.type
_entity_poly.pdbx_seq_one_letter_code
_entity_poly.pdbx_strand_id
1 'polypeptide(L)'
;MDQIHEYENPVADVLSEGMKMYEILQANVLLEKLPPIWSECRNHLKHKKRDLTLQELIGHMRTEEANRLKDNETSLSSLSVQANLVESAGSKDRFHQNKGKKFQKNNQYKLFKGPDGEIQKNK
;
A
#
# COMPACT_ATOMS: atom_id res chain seq x y z
N MET A 1 8.24 13.00 -13.34
CA MET A 1 8.99 14.13 -12.76
C MET A 1 10.07 13.52 -11.91
N ASP A 2 11.32 13.87 -12.18
CA ASP A 2 12.50 13.43 -11.40
C ASP A 2 12.74 14.47 -10.31
N GLN A 3 12.22 14.20 -9.12
CA GLN A 3 12.24 15.15 -8.00
C GLN A 3 13.65 15.47 -7.54
N ILE A 4 14.57 14.50 -7.63
CA ILE A 4 15.96 14.73 -7.25
C ILE A 4 16.65 15.61 -8.29
N HIS A 5 16.39 15.39 -9.57
CA HIS A 5 16.99 16.22 -10.62
C HIS A 5 16.50 17.67 -10.54
N GLU A 6 15.21 17.89 -10.26
CA GLU A 6 14.67 19.24 -10.02
C GLU A 6 15.31 19.94 -8.82
N TYR A 7 15.71 19.20 -7.78
CA TYR A 7 16.46 19.73 -6.64
C TYR A 7 17.94 19.98 -6.95
N GLU A 8 18.59 19.08 -7.70
CA GLU A 8 20.03 19.18 -8.02
C GLU A 8 20.35 20.41 -8.88
N ASN A 9 19.44 20.83 -9.76
CA ASN A 9 19.60 22.01 -10.63
C ASN A 9 19.89 23.31 -9.86
N PRO A 10 19.01 23.81 -8.96
CA PRO A 10 19.27 25.03 -8.21
C PRO A 10 20.46 24.91 -7.25
N VAL A 11 20.77 23.72 -6.76
CA VAL A 11 21.98 23.49 -5.95
C VAL A 11 23.23 23.69 -6.81
N ALA A 12 23.25 23.13 -8.02
CA ALA A 12 24.36 23.31 -8.95
C ALA A 12 24.56 24.78 -9.34
N ASP A 13 23.47 25.52 -9.59
CA ASP A 13 23.52 26.95 -9.89
C ASP A 13 24.18 27.74 -8.75
N VAL A 14 23.73 27.55 -7.51
CA VAL A 14 24.29 28.23 -6.33
C VAL A 14 25.78 27.90 -6.13
N LEU A 15 26.15 26.63 -6.31
CA LEU A 15 27.56 26.21 -6.23
C LEU A 15 28.41 26.81 -7.36
N SER A 16 27.84 26.97 -8.56
CA SER A 16 28.52 27.57 -9.72
C SER A 16 28.82 29.06 -9.53
N GLU A 17 27.97 29.76 -8.76
CA GLU A 17 28.19 31.15 -8.34
C GLU A 17 29.28 31.30 -7.26
N GLY A 18 29.92 30.20 -6.85
CA GLY A 18 30.97 30.18 -5.83
C GLY A 18 30.44 30.24 -4.40
N MET A 19 29.13 30.11 -4.20
CA MET A 19 28.51 30.09 -2.88
C MET A 19 28.68 28.71 -2.24
N LYS A 20 29.05 28.69 -0.95
CA LYS A 20 29.13 27.44 -0.19
C LYS A 20 27.77 27.12 0.43
N MET A 21 27.32 25.88 0.27
CA MET A 21 26.10 25.37 0.90
C MET A 21 26.41 24.25 1.87
N TYR A 22 25.98 24.40 3.11
CA TYR A 22 26.12 23.36 4.14
C TYR A 22 25.23 22.16 3.82
N GLU A 23 25.75 20.96 4.08
CA GLU A 23 25.04 19.70 3.84
C GLU A 23 23.70 19.63 4.59
N ILE A 24 23.66 20.11 5.84
CA ILE A 24 22.45 20.16 6.66
C ILE A 24 21.40 21.09 6.03
N LEU A 25 21.83 22.22 5.48
CA LEU A 25 20.92 23.15 4.80
C LEU A 25 20.37 22.51 3.52
N GLN A 26 21.24 21.87 2.74
CA GLN A 26 20.86 21.10 1.55
C GLN A 26 19.81 20.03 1.85
N ALA A 27 20.05 19.20 2.87
CA ALA A 27 19.13 18.14 3.27
C ALA A 27 17.76 18.69 3.70
N ASN A 28 17.74 19.78 4.47
CA ASN A 28 16.50 20.42 4.89
C ASN A 28 15.74 21.06 3.73
N VAL A 29 16.44 21.73 2.80
CA VAL A 29 15.83 22.28 1.59
C VAL A 29 15.24 21.16 0.75
N LEU A 30 15.97 20.07 0.52
CA LEU A 30 15.45 18.90 -0.20
C LEU A 30 14.14 18.40 0.42
N LEU A 31 14.08 18.22 1.74
CA LEU A 31 12.87 17.77 2.44
C LEU A 31 11.69 18.76 2.36
N GLU A 32 11.96 20.06 2.34
CA GLU A 32 10.93 21.10 2.28
C GLU A 32 10.40 21.33 0.86
N LYS A 33 11.22 21.07 -0.16
CA LYS A 33 10.84 21.22 -1.57
C LYS A 33 10.01 20.03 -2.09
N LEU A 34 9.78 19.01 -1.27
CA LEU A 34 8.99 17.86 -1.68
C LEU A 34 7.51 18.18 -1.82
N PRO A 35 6.86 17.66 -2.88
CA PRO A 35 5.42 17.79 -3.03
C PRO A 35 4.65 17.10 -1.88
N PRO A 36 3.41 17.51 -1.58
CA PRO A 36 2.61 16.91 -0.50
C PRO A 36 2.43 15.40 -0.59
N ILE A 37 2.46 14.84 -1.80
CA ILE A 37 2.35 13.40 -2.06
C ILE A 37 3.53 12.58 -1.51
N TRP A 38 4.62 13.23 -1.07
CA TRP A 38 5.78 12.63 -0.43
C TRP A 38 5.72 12.70 1.11
N SER A 39 4.60 13.13 1.68
CA SER A 39 4.43 13.31 3.14
C SER A 39 4.71 12.02 3.93
N GLU A 40 4.29 10.86 3.43
CA GLU A 40 4.58 9.57 4.06
C GLU A 40 6.07 9.25 4.08
N CYS A 41 6.78 9.49 2.96
CA CYS A 41 8.23 9.35 2.89
C CYS A 41 8.92 10.31 3.88
N ARG A 42 8.51 11.58 3.91
CA ARG A 42 9.03 12.57 4.86
C ARG A 42 8.80 12.16 6.31
N ASN A 43 7.64 11.60 6.63
CA ASN A 43 7.32 11.09 7.97
C ASN A 43 8.16 9.85 8.31
N HIS A 44 8.31 8.92 7.37
CA HIS A 44 9.15 7.75 7.54
C HIS A 44 10.59 8.15 7.87
N LEU A 45 11.14 9.12 7.14
CA LEU A 45 12.50 9.65 7.39
C LEU A 45 12.60 10.33 8.76
N LYS A 46 11.59 11.08 9.21
CA LYS A 46 11.56 11.70 10.55
C LYS A 46 11.50 10.69 11.70
N HIS A 47 10.82 9.56 11.50
CA HIS A 47 10.67 8.54 12.54
C HIS A 47 11.84 7.55 12.59
N LYS A 48 12.63 7.48 11.52
CA LYS A 48 13.85 6.68 11.48
C LYS A 48 14.88 7.34 12.40
N LYS A 49 15.11 6.78 13.59
CA LYS A 49 16.14 7.23 14.55
C LYS A 49 17.55 6.93 14.01
N ARG A 50 17.94 7.62 12.94
CA ARG A 50 19.28 7.62 12.35
C ARG A 50 19.54 9.01 11.77
N ASP A 51 20.73 9.53 12.03
CA ASP A 51 21.21 10.70 11.33
C ASP A 51 21.48 10.29 9.88
N LEU A 52 20.80 10.93 8.92
CA LEU A 52 20.97 10.68 7.51
C LEU A 52 21.87 11.76 6.92
N THR A 53 22.94 11.34 6.24
CA THR A 53 23.73 12.23 5.38
C THR A 53 22.90 12.67 4.17
N LEU A 54 23.30 13.75 3.50
CA LEU A 54 22.63 14.23 2.28
C LEU A 54 22.64 13.17 1.19
N GLN A 55 23.76 12.44 1.03
CA GLN A 55 23.85 11.37 0.04
C GLN A 55 22.88 10.22 0.32
N GLU A 56 22.76 9.81 1.59
CA GLU A 56 21.80 8.78 1.99
C GLU A 56 20.36 9.25 1.78
N LEU A 57 20.06 10.52 2.10
CA LEU A 57 18.76 11.12 1.83
C LEU A 57 18.45 11.06 0.32
N ILE A 58 19.35 11.55 -0.54
CA ILE A 58 19.17 11.50 -2.00
C ILE A 58 18.95 10.05 -2.49
N GLY A 59 19.72 9.09 -1.97
CA GLY A 59 19.55 7.67 -2.32
C GLY A 59 18.18 7.11 -1.90
N HIS A 60 17.70 7.48 -0.71
CA HIS A 60 16.36 7.12 -0.25
C HIS A 60 15.28 7.68 -1.17
N MET A 61 15.40 8.94 -1.57
CA MET A 61 14.44 9.61 -2.45
C MET A 61 14.39 8.99 -3.85
N ARG A 62 15.55 8.67 -4.45
CA ARG A 62 15.60 7.96 -5.75
C ARG A 62 14.94 6.58 -5.69
N THR A 63 15.14 5.86 -4.58
CA THR A 63 14.52 4.53 -4.38
C THR A 63 13.00 4.64 -4.24
N GLU A 64 12.53 5.59 -3.43
CA GLU A 64 11.10 5.87 -3.25
C GLU A 64 10.44 6.28 -4.57
N GLU A 65 11.08 7.14 -5.36
CA GLU A 65 10.58 7.54 -6.68
C GLU A 65 10.40 6.33 -7.61
N ALA A 66 11.41 5.46 -7.68
CA ALA A 66 11.35 4.25 -8.49
C ALA A 66 10.23 3.30 -8.03
N ASN A 67 9.99 3.19 -6.72
CA ASN A 67 8.91 2.38 -6.18
C ASN A 67 7.53 2.95 -6.58
N ARG A 68 7.34 4.26 -6.45
CA ARG A 68 6.07 4.92 -6.81
C ARG A 68 5.77 4.80 -8.31
N LEU A 69 6.78 4.84 -9.17
CA LEU A 69 6.61 4.59 -10.60
C LEU A 69 6.14 3.14 -10.85
N LYS A 70 6.74 2.15 -10.18
CA LYS A 70 6.31 0.75 -10.29
C LYS A 70 4.90 0.51 -9.77
N ASP A 71 4.51 1.16 -8.67
CA ASP A 71 3.18 1.03 -8.10
C ASP A 71 2.11 1.64 -9.01
N ASN A 72 2.42 2.76 -9.68
CA ASN A 72 1.55 3.34 -10.69
C ASN A 72 1.36 2.40 -11.89
N GLU A 73 2.44 1.81 -12.42
CA GLU A 73 2.35 0.84 -13.51
C GLU A 73 1.59 -0.42 -13.09
N THR A 74 1.84 -0.93 -11.88
CA THR A 74 1.19 -2.14 -11.35
C THR A 74 -0.29 -1.90 -11.08
N SER A 75 -0.67 -0.73 -10.56
CA SER A 75 -2.07 -0.36 -10.34
C SER A 75 -2.84 -0.17 -11.65
N LEU A 76 -2.23 0.46 -12.66
CA LEU A 76 -2.81 0.56 -14.02
C LEU A 76 -2.98 -0.82 -14.66
N SER A 77 -1.97 -1.70 -14.53
CA SER A 77 -2.05 -3.08 -15.01
C SER A 77 -3.15 -3.87 -14.30
N SER A 78 -3.28 -3.75 -12.98
CA SER A 78 -4.31 -4.45 -12.19
C SER A 78 -5.74 -4.01 -12.58
N LEU A 79 -5.96 -2.69 -12.73
CA LEU A 79 -7.24 -2.15 -13.20
C LEU A 79 -7.58 -2.59 -14.63
N SER A 80 -6.58 -2.75 -15.51
CA SER A 80 -6.79 -3.23 -16.88
C SER A 80 -7.19 -4.72 -16.95
N VAL A 81 -6.64 -5.56 -16.06
CA VAL A 81 -6.93 -7.01 -16.01
C VAL A 81 -8.34 -7.27 -15.45
N GLN A 82 -8.86 -6.37 -14.61
CA GLN A 82 -10.15 -6.55 -13.96
C GLN A 82 -11.37 -6.20 -14.86
N ALA A 83 -11.17 -5.77 -16.10
CA ALA A 83 -12.23 -5.23 -16.96
C ALA A 83 -12.91 -6.23 -17.92
N ASN A 84 -12.42 -7.47 -18.09
CA ASN A 84 -13.08 -8.45 -18.97
C ASN A 84 -12.93 -9.90 -18.45
N LEU A 85 -13.82 -10.32 -17.54
CA LEU A 85 -14.12 -11.74 -17.34
C LEU A 85 -15.63 -11.94 -17.38
N VAL A 86 -16.19 -12.01 -18.59
CA VAL A 86 -17.52 -12.58 -18.82
C VAL A 86 -17.30 -13.89 -19.57
N GLU A 87 -17.53 -15.02 -18.90
CA GLU A 87 -17.55 -16.32 -19.57
C GLU A 87 -18.89 -16.43 -20.31
N SER A 88 -18.86 -16.23 -21.62
CA SER A 88 -20.00 -16.49 -22.49
C SER A 88 -19.65 -17.54 -23.55
N ALA A 89 -20.32 -18.70 -23.42
CA ALA A 89 -20.59 -19.78 -24.38
C ALA A 89 -20.17 -21.14 -23.75
N GLY A 90 -21.02 -22.12 -23.46
CA GLY A 90 -22.31 -22.48 -24.04
C GLY A 90 -22.22 -23.88 -24.67
N SER A 91 -22.68 -24.93 -23.96
CA SER A 91 -23.25 -26.15 -24.58
C SER A 91 -23.92 -27.10 -23.58
N LYS A 92 -25.20 -27.38 -23.88
CA LYS A 92 -25.98 -28.66 -23.78
C LYS A 92 -25.79 -29.55 -22.52
N ASP A 93 -26.83 -30.05 -21.87
CA ASP A 93 -28.07 -30.60 -22.41
C ASP A 93 -29.11 -30.84 -21.28
N ARG A 94 -30.36 -30.44 -21.53
CA ARG A 94 -31.61 -31.21 -21.35
C ARG A 94 -31.85 -32.06 -20.06
N PHE A 95 -32.91 -31.61 -19.37
CA PHE A 95 -34.16 -32.35 -19.07
C PHE A 95 -34.50 -32.80 -17.62
N HIS A 96 -35.77 -32.54 -17.30
CA HIS A 96 -36.65 -33.14 -16.28
C HIS A 96 -36.72 -32.51 -14.89
N GLN A 97 -37.79 -31.73 -14.74
CA GLN A 97 -38.57 -31.58 -13.52
C GLN A 97 -38.68 -32.93 -12.78
N ASN A 98 -38.39 -32.94 -11.48
CA ASN A 98 -39.15 -33.81 -10.60
C ASN A 98 -39.59 -33.08 -9.34
N LYS A 99 -40.90 -33.16 -9.11
CA LYS A 99 -41.63 -32.57 -8.00
C LYS A 99 -41.44 -33.42 -6.75
N GLY A 100 -41.40 -32.75 -5.60
CA GLY A 100 -41.69 -33.33 -4.28
C GLY A 100 -40.44 -33.73 -3.50
N LYS A 101 -40.34 -33.50 -2.20
CA LYS A 101 -41.33 -33.13 -1.19
C LYS A 101 -40.63 -32.26 -0.13
N LYS A 102 -41.30 -31.19 0.30
CA LYS A 102 -41.00 -30.54 1.58
C LYS A 102 -41.46 -31.48 2.69
N PHE A 103 -40.55 -31.84 3.60
CA PHE A 103 -40.92 -32.24 4.95
C PHE A 103 -40.17 -31.36 5.93
N GLN A 104 -40.95 -30.67 6.74
CA GLN A 104 -40.57 -29.76 7.81
C GLN A 104 -40.73 -30.51 9.15
N LYS A 105 -39.98 -30.05 10.18
CA LYS A 105 -40.00 -30.38 11.62
C LYS A 105 -38.76 -31.18 12.09
N ASN A 106 -38.11 -30.90 13.23
CA ASN A 106 -38.40 -29.98 14.32
C ASN A 106 -37.13 -29.72 15.17
N ASN A 107 -37.15 -28.58 15.85
CA ASN A 107 -36.24 -28.08 16.88
C ASN A 107 -35.98 -29.11 18.01
N GLN A 108 -34.72 -29.40 18.37
CA GLN A 108 -34.33 -29.87 19.72
C GLN A 108 -32.90 -29.45 20.08
N TYR A 109 -32.82 -28.46 20.97
CA TYR A 109 -31.68 -28.03 21.76
C TYR A 109 -31.06 -29.23 22.51
N LYS A 110 -29.75 -29.45 22.37
CA LYS A 110 -29.00 -30.36 23.25
C LYS A 110 -27.75 -29.68 23.78
N LEU A 111 -27.92 -29.19 25.01
CA LEU A 111 -26.91 -28.81 25.98
C LEU A 111 -26.08 -30.05 26.34
N PHE A 112 -24.78 -30.03 26.06
CA PHE A 112 -23.85 -31.04 26.56
C PHE A 112 -23.29 -30.60 27.92
N LYS A 113 -23.48 -31.43 28.94
CA LYS A 113 -22.82 -31.34 30.24
C LYS A 113 -22.32 -32.71 30.69
N GLY A 114 -21.09 -32.70 31.20
CA GLY A 114 -20.50 -33.72 32.05
C GLY A 114 -18.99 -33.83 31.78
N PRO A 115 -18.17 -34.28 32.75
CA PRO A 115 -18.26 -34.08 34.20
C PRO A 115 -16.91 -33.55 34.72
N ASP A 116 -16.89 -32.34 35.26
CA ASP A 116 -16.03 -31.87 36.37
C ASP A 116 -16.18 -30.35 36.43
N GLY A 117 -16.91 -29.92 37.46
CA GLY A 117 -17.41 -28.58 37.58
C GLY A 117 -16.35 -27.59 38.01
N GLU A 118 -16.11 -26.59 37.17
CA GLU A 118 -16.01 -25.18 37.56
C GLU A 118 -16.15 -24.30 36.30
N ILE A 119 -17.18 -23.45 36.28
CA ILE A 119 -17.39 -22.44 35.22
C ILE A 119 -17.22 -21.07 35.88
N GLN A 120 -16.10 -20.41 35.60
CA GLN A 120 -15.94 -18.98 35.87
C GLN A 120 -16.49 -18.18 34.68
N LYS A 121 -17.39 -17.24 34.97
CA LYS A 121 -17.94 -16.29 34.01
C LYS A 121 -17.13 -15.01 34.08
N ASN A 122 -16.44 -14.64 33.01
CA ASN A 122 -15.87 -13.29 32.90
C ASN A 122 -17.01 -12.29 32.62
N LYS A 123 -17.16 -11.33 33.54
CA LYS A 123 -17.50 -9.95 33.23
C LYS A 123 -16.26 -9.13 33.55
#